data_AF-A0A920R7K0-F1
#
_entry.id   AF-A0A920R7K0-F1
#
_cell.length_a   1.000
_cell.length_b   1.000
_cell.length_c   1.000
_cell.angle_alpha   90.00
_cell.angle_beta   90.00
_cell.angle_gamma   90.00
#
_symmetry.space_group_name_H-M   'P 1'
#
loop_
_entity.id
_entity.type
_entity.pdbx_description
1 polymer ?
#
loop_
_entity_poly.entity_id
_entity_poly.type
_entity_poly.pdbx_seq_one_letter_code
_entity_poly.pdbx_strand_id
1 'polypeptide(L)'
;MRFFCRLLHNHEEHKALYKNYQDTLIALQGDGNMEVILRKFELSLLAELGYAINLDEDYLSHQPIDVDCYYRFTPDVGFELTEQTEDDEQNARVFRGKDLIALRDFDLKEKSTATAAKRLLRLALGAHLGEKPLNSRTLFGGQR
;
A
#
# COMPACT_ATOMS: atom_id res chain seq x y z
N MET A 1 19.23 3.65 -10.65
CA MET A 1 18.59 3.28 -11.93
C MET A 1 18.68 1.78 -12.25
N ARG A 2 18.36 0.85 -11.32
CA ARG A 2 18.41 -0.61 -11.60
C ARG A 2 17.27 -1.42 -10.96
N PHE A 3 16.38 -0.80 -10.20
CA PHE A 3 15.26 -1.49 -9.55
C PHE A 3 14.10 -1.80 -10.50
N PHE A 4 13.86 -0.93 -11.49
CA PHE A 4 12.83 -1.16 -12.51
C PHE A 4 13.14 -2.37 -13.41
N CYS A 5 14.42 -2.65 -13.70
CA CYS A 5 14.82 -3.78 -14.56
C CYS A 5 14.67 -5.17 -13.90
N ARG A 6 14.56 -5.26 -12.57
CA ARG A 6 14.47 -6.57 -11.89
C ARG A 6 13.04 -7.08 -11.76
N LEU A 7 12.04 -6.20 -11.83
CA LEU A 7 10.62 -6.55 -11.99
C LEU A 7 10.20 -6.68 -13.47
N LEU A 8 10.92 -6.05 -14.39
CA LEU A 8 10.73 -6.15 -15.85
C LEU A 8 11.46 -7.36 -16.49
N HIS A 9 11.67 -8.47 -15.77
CA HIS A 9 12.24 -9.67 -16.40
C HIS A 9 11.24 -10.45 -17.26
N ASN A 10 9.95 -10.07 -17.23
CA ASN A 10 8.99 -10.52 -18.22
C ASN A 10 8.70 -9.37 -19.18
N HIS A 11 8.95 -9.63 -20.46
CA HIS A 11 8.72 -8.77 -21.61
C HIS A 11 7.22 -8.46 -21.86
N GLU A 12 6.43 -8.24 -20.81
CA GLU A 12 5.07 -7.74 -20.94
C GLU A 12 5.06 -6.24 -20.65
N GLU A 13 4.73 -5.49 -21.70
CA GLU A 13 4.50 -4.06 -21.61
C GLU A 13 3.36 -3.78 -20.61
N HIS A 14 3.68 -3.56 -19.33
CA HIS A 14 2.70 -3.06 -18.35
C HIS A 14 2.39 -1.58 -18.67
N LYS A 15 1.68 -1.34 -19.77
CA LYS A 15 1.22 -0.01 -20.21
C LYS A 15 0.40 0.67 -19.12
N ALA A 16 -0.37 -0.11 -18.35
CA ALA A 16 -1.12 0.35 -17.19
C ALA A 16 -0.20 0.91 -16.09
N LEU A 17 0.91 0.23 -15.79
CA LEU A 17 1.86 0.70 -14.78
C LEU A 17 2.57 1.98 -15.20
N TYR A 18 3.00 2.05 -16.47
CA TYR A 18 3.64 3.24 -17.01
C TYR A 18 2.67 4.43 -17.03
N LYS A 19 1.40 4.21 -17.40
CA LYS A 19 0.35 5.21 -17.35
C LYS A 19 0.09 5.69 -15.91
N ASN A 20 -0.08 4.78 -14.95
CA ASN A 20 -0.26 5.12 -13.54
C ASN A 20 0.92 5.93 -13.00
N TYR A 21 2.15 5.62 -13.43
CA TYR A 21 3.33 6.40 -13.09
C TYR A 21 3.30 7.81 -13.70
N GLN A 22 2.92 7.95 -14.97
CA GLN A 22 2.75 9.26 -15.62
C GLN A 22 1.66 10.11 -14.95
N ASP A 23 0.50 9.52 -14.66
CA ASP A 23 -0.61 10.19 -13.98
C ASP A 23 -0.20 10.66 -12.57
N THR A 24 0.61 9.85 -11.88
CA THR A 24 1.21 10.23 -10.58
C THR A 24 2.16 11.40 -10.73
N LEU A 25 3.05 11.41 -11.75
CA LEU A 25 3.97 12.53 -11.98
C LEU A 25 3.23 13.84 -12.29
N ILE A 26 2.14 13.78 -13.06
CA ILE A 26 1.29 14.95 -13.34
C ILE A 26 0.62 15.44 -12.05
N ALA A 27 0.06 14.52 -11.25
CA ALA A 27 -0.56 14.86 -9.97
C ALA A 27 0.43 15.48 -8.97
N LEU A 28 1.70 15.02 -8.97
CA LEU A 28 2.77 15.56 -8.14
C LEU A 28 3.23 16.97 -8.53
N GLN A 29 2.95 17.41 -9.75
CA GLN A 29 3.25 18.78 -10.20
C GLN A 29 2.19 19.80 -9.75
N GLY A 30 1.03 19.35 -9.25
CA GLY A 30 0.00 20.22 -8.67
C GLY A 30 0.17 20.48 -7.18
N ASP A 31 -0.69 21.32 -6.59
CA ASP A 31 -0.72 21.65 -5.15
C ASP A 31 -1.32 20.53 -4.25
N GLY A 32 -1.37 19.30 -4.76
CA GLY A 32 -1.92 18.16 -4.03
C GLY A 32 -1.01 17.69 -2.89
N ASN A 33 -1.59 17.03 -1.89
CA ASN A 33 -0.79 16.39 -0.84
C ASN A 33 0.04 15.25 -1.43
N MET A 34 1.33 15.51 -1.66
CA MET A 34 2.31 14.59 -2.24
C MET A 34 2.30 13.21 -1.57
N GLU A 35 2.15 13.15 -0.23
CA GLU A 35 2.11 11.84 0.46
C GLU A 35 0.89 11.02 0.04
N VAL A 36 -0.29 11.64 -0.11
CA VAL A 36 -1.51 10.94 -0.54
C VAL A 36 -1.36 10.40 -1.96
N ILE A 37 -0.84 11.23 -2.87
CA ILE A 37 -0.61 10.86 -4.27
C ILE A 37 0.34 9.66 -4.36
N LEU A 38 1.45 9.69 -3.62
CA LEU A 38 2.42 8.59 -3.58
C LEU A 38 1.83 7.30 -3.01
N ARG A 39 1.00 7.39 -1.96
CA ARG A 39 0.37 6.20 -1.36
C ARG A 39 -0.62 5.55 -2.30
N LYS A 40 -1.40 6.34 -3.04
CA LYS A 40 -2.30 5.82 -4.07
C LYS A 40 -1.51 5.08 -5.15
N PHE A 41 -0.42 5.67 -5.63
CA PHE A 41 0.46 5.01 -6.60
C PHE A 41 1.04 3.69 -6.08
N GLU A 42 1.52 3.66 -4.83
CA GLU A 42 2.09 2.46 -4.22
C GLU A 42 1.04 1.33 -4.04
N LEU A 43 -0.20 1.68 -3.67
CA LEU A 43 -1.31 0.71 -3.60
C LEU A 43 -1.66 0.17 -5.00
N SER A 44 -1.79 1.05 -5.99
CA SER A 44 -2.03 0.64 -7.38
C SER A 44 -0.90 -0.24 -7.91
N LEU A 45 0.36 0.10 -7.62
CA LEU A 45 1.52 -0.71 -7.99
C LEU A 45 1.44 -2.12 -7.39
N LEU A 46 1.09 -2.27 -6.11
CA LEU A 46 0.92 -3.59 -5.49
C LEU A 46 -0.17 -4.41 -6.19
N ALA A 47 -1.32 -3.79 -6.48
CA ALA A 47 -2.41 -4.46 -7.18
C ALA A 47 -1.98 -4.92 -8.59
N GLU A 48 -1.30 -4.07 -9.35
CA GLU A 48 -0.81 -4.37 -10.71
C GLU A 48 0.28 -5.45 -10.72
N LEU A 49 1.08 -5.56 -9.66
CA LEU A 49 2.09 -6.61 -9.50
C LEU A 49 1.52 -7.98 -9.11
N GLY A 50 0.19 -8.09 -8.96
CA GLY A 50 -0.47 -9.32 -8.51
C GLY A 50 -0.43 -9.53 -7.00
N TYR A 51 0.04 -8.53 -6.24
CA TYR A 51 0.04 -8.53 -4.78
C TYR A 51 -1.12 -7.69 -4.23
N ALA A 52 -2.28 -7.77 -4.92
CA ALA A 52 -3.50 -7.12 -4.47
C ALA A 52 -3.85 -7.63 -3.06
N ILE A 53 -3.95 -6.71 -2.12
CA ILE A 53 -4.31 -7.03 -0.75
C ILE A 53 -5.84 -7.05 -0.68
N ASN A 54 -6.41 -8.17 -0.23
CA ASN A 54 -7.85 -8.25 0.05
C ASN A 54 -8.15 -7.33 1.24
N LEU A 55 -8.89 -6.24 0.99
CA LEU A 55 -9.32 -5.27 1.99
C LEU A 55 -10.83 -5.36 2.27
N ASP A 56 -11.51 -6.34 1.68
CA ASP A 56 -12.95 -6.51 1.78
C ASP A 56 -13.33 -7.48 2.87
N GLU A 57 -12.56 -8.56 3.04
CA GLU A 57 -12.91 -9.68 3.90
C GLU A 57 -11.73 -10.16 4.75
N ASP A 58 -12.09 -10.69 5.91
CA ASP A 58 -11.22 -11.50 6.75
C ASP A 58 -10.85 -12.81 6.03
N TYR A 59 -9.56 -13.13 6.00
CA TYR A 59 -9.04 -14.29 5.30
C TYR A 59 -9.54 -15.63 5.87
N LEU A 60 -9.78 -15.72 7.19
CA LEU A 60 -10.09 -17.00 7.85
C LEU A 60 -11.60 -17.29 7.87
N SER A 61 -12.38 -16.28 8.21
CA SER A 61 -13.82 -16.35 8.40
C SER A 61 -14.61 -15.94 7.16
N HIS A 62 -13.96 -15.31 6.17
CA HIS A 62 -14.60 -14.72 4.99
C HIS A 62 -15.70 -13.71 5.33
N GLN A 63 -15.63 -13.12 6.54
CA GLN A 63 -16.55 -12.06 6.93
C GLN A 63 -16.04 -10.72 6.42
N PRO A 64 -16.94 -9.81 6.03
CA PRO A 64 -16.55 -8.45 5.67
C PRO A 64 -15.75 -7.78 6.80
N ILE A 65 -14.78 -6.96 6.41
CA ILE A 65 -14.05 -6.12 7.37
C ILE A 65 -15.04 -5.16 8.05
N ASP A 66 -15.08 -5.21 9.38
CA ASP A 66 -15.92 -4.38 10.23
C ASP A 66 -15.15 -3.13 10.69
N VAL A 67 -15.83 -1.98 10.64
CA VAL A 67 -15.29 -0.67 11.02
C VAL A 67 -14.77 -0.61 12.46
N ASP A 68 -15.41 -1.35 13.38
CA ASP A 68 -15.14 -1.30 14.82
C ASP A 68 -14.14 -2.37 15.29
N CYS A 69 -13.67 -3.23 14.39
CA CYS A 69 -12.74 -4.32 14.70
C CYS A 69 -11.29 -4.01 14.32
N TYR A 70 -10.39 -4.86 14.82
CA TYR A 70 -8.96 -4.82 14.49
C TYR A 70 -8.56 -6.06 13.72
N TYR A 71 -7.65 -5.87 12.78
CA TYR A 71 -7.18 -6.92 11.89
C TYR A 71 -5.66 -6.95 11.84
N ARG A 72 -5.09 -8.14 11.96
CA ARG A 72 -3.67 -8.39 11.77
C ARG A 72 -3.40 -8.71 10.31
N PHE A 73 -2.46 -7.98 9.72
CA PHE A 73 -1.95 -8.23 8.38
C PHE A 73 -0.82 -9.26 8.38
N THR A 74 -0.97 -10.29 7.56
CA THR A 74 0.08 -11.26 7.25
C THR A 74 0.35 -11.22 5.74
N PRO A 75 1.59 -10.92 5.30
CA PRO A 75 1.95 -10.98 3.87
C PRO A 75 1.57 -12.32 3.25
N ASP A 76 1.16 -12.31 1.98
CA ASP A 76 0.67 -13.47 1.21
C ASP A 76 -0.64 -14.12 1.70
N VAL A 77 -1.11 -13.79 2.91
CA VAL A 77 -2.33 -14.35 3.51
C VAL A 77 -3.47 -13.32 3.48
N GLY A 78 -3.22 -12.10 3.96
CA GLY A 78 -4.24 -11.05 4.08
C GLY A 78 -4.50 -10.63 5.52
N PHE A 79 -5.73 -10.25 5.82
CA PHE A 79 -6.15 -9.76 7.13
C PHE A 79 -6.88 -10.83 7.94
N GLU A 80 -6.55 -10.92 9.22
CA GLU A 80 -7.20 -11.81 10.18
C GLU A 80 -7.69 -11.00 11.39
N LEU A 81 -8.92 -11.22 11.83
CA LEU A 81 -9.54 -10.60 12.99
C LEU A 81 -8.69 -10.87 14.23
N THR A 82 -8.42 -9.82 15.00
CA THR A 82 -7.63 -9.92 16.22
C THR A 82 -8.22 -9.08 17.34
N GLU A 83 -8.11 -9.57 18.57
CA GLU A 83 -8.47 -8.81 19.77
C GLU A 83 -7.36 -7.81 20.16
N GLN A 84 -6.21 -7.87 19.49
CA GLN A 84 -5.11 -6.94 19.73
C GLN A 84 -5.40 -5.57 19.15
N THR A 85 -4.91 -4.53 19.82
CA THR A 85 -5.13 -3.14 19.38
C THR A 85 -3.87 -2.56 18.74
N GLU A 86 -4.03 -1.44 18.03
CA GLU A 86 -2.90 -0.74 17.43
C GLU A 86 -1.94 -0.09 18.45
N ASP A 87 -2.40 0.15 19.68
CA ASP A 87 -1.63 0.80 20.75
C ASP A 87 -0.66 -0.15 21.45
N ASP A 88 -0.75 -1.46 21.17
CA ASP A 88 0.27 -2.41 21.57
C ASP A 88 1.57 -2.05 20.82
N GLU A 89 2.55 -1.44 21.50
CA GLU A 89 3.82 -0.96 20.93
C GLU A 89 4.57 -2.01 20.06
N GLN A 90 4.26 -3.30 20.22
CA GLN A 90 4.82 -4.40 19.43
C GLN A 90 4.03 -4.79 18.18
N ASN A 91 2.89 -4.18 17.87
CA ASN A 91 1.96 -4.67 16.85
C ASN A 91 1.88 -3.80 15.59
N ALA A 92 3.04 -3.59 14.97
CA ALA A 92 3.15 -2.91 13.68
C ALA A 92 2.30 -3.53 12.54
N ARG A 93 1.79 -4.75 12.73
CA ARG A 93 0.94 -5.50 11.80
C ARG A 93 -0.57 -5.39 12.07
N VAL A 94 -1.01 -4.71 13.11
CA VAL A 94 -2.44 -4.55 13.44
C VAL A 94 -2.97 -3.24 12.85
N PHE A 95 -4.19 -3.30 12.33
CA PHE A 95 -4.89 -2.23 11.63
C PHE A 95 -6.35 -2.15 12.06
N ARG A 96 -6.88 -0.94 12.24
CA ARG A 96 -8.33 -0.71 12.44
C ARG A 96 -9.10 -0.98 11.16
N GLY A 97 -10.24 -1.65 11.26
CA GLY A 97 -11.10 -1.90 10.11
C GLY A 97 -11.60 -0.62 9.44
N LYS A 98 -11.89 0.44 10.20
CA LYS A 98 -12.17 1.78 9.65
C LYS A 98 -11.10 2.24 8.65
N ASP A 99 -9.82 2.09 9.00
CA ASP A 99 -8.72 2.52 8.13
C ASP A 99 -8.55 1.59 6.93
N LEU A 100 -8.82 0.28 7.08
CA LEU A 100 -8.81 -0.68 5.97
C LEU A 100 -9.92 -0.41 4.94
N ILE A 101 -11.12 -0.09 5.42
CA ILE A 101 -12.25 0.31 4.57
C ILE A 101 -11.91 1.61 3.82
N ALA A 102 -11.37 2.61 4.51
CA ALA A 102 -10.96 3.85 3.88
C ALA A 102 -9.81 3.65 2.87
N LEU A 103 -8.90 2.70 3.14
CA LEU A 103 -7.84 2.30 2.22
C LEU A 103 -8.39 1.66 0.95
N ARG A 104 -9.37 0.76 1.08
CA ARG A 104 -10.06 0.14 -0.06
C ARG A 104 -10.66 1.20 -0.98
N ASP A 105 -11.28 2.23 -0.39
CA ASP A 105 -11.95 3.30 -1.13
C ASP A 105 -10.96 4.40 -1.61
N PHE A 106 -9.65 4.21 -1.39
CA PHE A 106 -8.59 5.18 -1.65
C PHE A 106 -8.85 6.56 -1.01
N ASP A 107 -9.55 6.59 0.13
CA ASP A 107 -9.79 7.80 0.92
C ASP A 107 -8.73 7.94 2.02
N LEU A 108 -7.67 8.70 1.71
CA LEU A 108 -6.56 8.97 2.63
C LEU A 108 -6.64 10.38 3.26
N LYS A 109 -7.84 10.94 3.42
CA LYS A 109 -8.02 12.28 4.03
C LYS A 109 -7.65 12.30 5.50
N GLU A 110 -7.95 11.22 6.23
CA GLU A 110 -7.61 11.12 7.65
C GLU A 110 -6.13 10.74 7.85
N LYS A 111 -5.50 11.37 8.83
CA LYS A 111 -4.09 11.11 9.16
C LYS A 111 -3.86 9.69 9.67
N SER A 112 -4.82 9.10 10.38
CA SER A 112 -4.79 7.68 10.79
C SER A 112 -4.69 6.77 9.57
N THR A 113 -5.57 6.98 8.59
CA THR A 113 -5.64 6.17 7.38
C THR A 113 -4.38 6.32 6.54
N ALA A 114 -3.84 7.53 6.38
CA ALA A 114 -2.55 7.74 5.70
C ALA A 114 -1.38 7.01 6.41
N THR A 115 -1.42 6.96 7.76
CA THR A 115 -0.42 6.26 8.57
C THR A 115 -0.56 4.75 8.44
N ALA A 116 -1.79 4.23 8.47
CA ALA A 116 -2.11 2.83 8.20
C ALA A 116 -1.66 2.42 6.80
N ALA A 117 -1.98 3.22 5.76
CA ALA A 117 -1.52 3.01 4.38
C ALA A 117 0.00 2.80 4.34
N LYS A 118 0.73 3.72 4.95
CA LYS A 118 2.19 3.71 4.98
C LYS A 118 2.77 2.47 5.64
N ARG A 119 2.17 2.05 6.76
CA ARG A 119 2.57 0.84 7.48
C ARG A 119 2.28 -0.41 6.66
N LEU A 120 1.07 -0.52 6.11
CA LEU A 120 0.64 -1.65 5.29
C LEU A 120 1.54 -1.83 4.06
N LEU A 121 1.76 -0.74 3.30
CA LEU A 121 2.63 -0.73 2.13
C LEU A 121 4.07 -1.12 2.49
N ARG A 122 4.59 -0.65 3.63
CA ARG A 122 5.93 -1.04 4.08
C ARG A 122 6.01 -2.54 4.39
N LEU A 123 4.98 -3.14 4.98
CA LEU A 123 4.92 -4.57 5.28
C LEU A 123 4.81 -5.40 3.99
N ALA A 124 3.86 -5.06 3.12
CA ALA A 124 3.64 -5.76 1.85
C ALA A 124 4.86 -5.66 0.93
N LEU A 125 5.36 -4.45 0.69
CA LEU A 125 6.55 -4.24 -0.15
C LEU A 125 7.80 -4.84 0.50
N GLY A 126 7.94 -4.75 1.82
CA GLY A 126 9.09 -5.32 2.54
C GLY A 126 9.17 -6.85 2.40
N ALA A 127 8.03 -7.54 2.37
CA ALA A 127 7.97 -8.98 2.16
C ALA A 127 8.49 -9.41 0.77
N HIS A 128 8.21 -8.61 -0.27
CA HIS A 128 8.58 -8.96 -1.66
C HIS A 128 9.90 -8.34 -2.14
N LEU A 129 10.30 -7.19 -1.60
CA LEU A 129 11.48 -6.42 -2.06
C LEU A 129 12.67 -6.49 -1.09
N GLY A 130 12.50 -7.10 0.09
CA GLY A 130 13.51 -7.16 1.14
C GLY A 130 13.79 -5.79 1.79
N GLU A 131 14.92 -5.65 2.49
CA GLU A 131 15.29 -4.43 3.26
C GLU A 131 15.51 -3.16 2.43
N LYS A 132 15.36 -3.19 1.10
CA LYS A 132 15.44 -1.98 0.29
C LYS A 132 14.03 -1.39 0.13
N PRO A 133 13.67 -0.37 0.93
CA PRO A 133 12.42 0.34 0.69
C PRO A 133 12.42 0.85 -0.74
N LEU A 134 11.25 0.79 -1.40
CA LEU A 134 10.98 1.64 -2.54
C LEU A 134 11.15 3.08 -2.06
N ASN A 135 12.37 3.60 -2.21
CA ASN A 135 12.65 5.01 -2.01
C ASN A 135 11.99 5.73 -3.19
N SER A 136 10.67 5.90 -3.12
CA SER A 136 9.89 6.77 -3.99
C SER A 136 10.60 8.12 -4.09
N ARG A 137 11.13 8.63 -2.98
CA ARG A 137 12.00 9.83 -2.93
C ARG A 137 13.23 9.79 -3.86
N THR A 138 13.88 8.64 -4.09
CA THR A 138 14.98 8.54 -5.08
C THR A 138 14.51 8.26 -6.50
N LEU A 139 13.27 7.78 -6.68
CA LEU A 139 12.63 7.69 -7.99
C LEU A 139 12.25 9.09 -8.50
N PHE A 140 11.74 9.94 -7.60
CA PHE A 140 11.31 11.32 -7.89
C PHE A 140 12.42 12.38 -7.68
N GLY A 141 13.55 12.01 -7.05
CA GLY A 141 14.66 12.92 -6.75
C GLY A 141 15.66 13.16 -7.89
N GLY A 142 15.38 12.65 -9.10
CA GLY A 142 16.25 12.73 -10.27
C GLY A 142 15.78 13.71 -11.34
N GLN A 143 15.33 14.90 -10.96
CA GLN A 143 15.15 16.04 -11.86
C GLN A 143 15.65 17.30 -11.15
N ARG A 144 16.97 17.50 -11.16
CA ARG A 144 17.59 18.82 -11.15
C ARG A 144 18.58 18.86 -12.30
#